data_AF-L2FPU7-F1
#
_entry.id   AF-L2FPU7-F1
#
_cell.length_a   1.000
_cell.length_b   1.000
_cell.length_c   1.000
_cell.angle_alpha   90.00
_cell.angle_beta   90.00
_cell.angle_gamma   90.00
#
_symmetry.space_group_name_H-M   'P 1'
#
loop_
_entity.id
_entity.type
_entity.pdbx_description
1 polymer ?
#
loop_
_entity_poly.entity_id
_entity_poly.type
_entity_poly.pdbx_seq_one_letter_code
_entity_poly.pdbx_strand_id
1 'polypeptide(L)'
;MPCDVEAYRLLCDTLDFLGVDVLGGKDLRAIYGELKRWKKSRTPIWRQPREPNLSESRNAAFCLVYLFLIGDFNAPEYAGRVSNFAFQVARQVQINDSVFDYPTTMMVKQAFLERFDPTFSQRYDLDLGV
;
A
#
# COMPACT_ATOMS: atom_id res chain seq x y z
N MET A 1 -0.01 -7.70 9.86
CA MET A 1 1.03 -8.26 8.95
C MET A 1 2.23 -8.68 9.80
N PRO A 2 3.03 -9.70 9.42
CA PRO A 2 4.32 -9.96 10.05
C PRO A 2 5.31 -8.82 9.74
N CYS A 3 6.24 -8.52 10.64
CA CYS A 3 7.26 -7.47 10.45
C CYS A 3 8.55 -7.98 9.76
N ASP A 4 8.49 -9.13 9.08
CA ASP A 4 9.63 -9.73 8.39
C ASP A 4 9.43 -9.61 6.88
N VAL A 5 10.26 -8.78 6.27
CA VAL A 5 10.15 -8.39 4.86
C VAL A 5 10.58 -9.54 3.95
N GLU A 6 11.59 -10.32 4.34
CA GLU A 6 12.04 -11.46 3.56
C GLU A 6 11.02 -12.60 3.57
N ALA A 7 10.39 -12.85 4.72
CA ALA A 7 9.27 -13.80 4.80
C ALA A 7 8.10 -13.36 3.92
N TYR A 8 7.85 -12.04 3.84
CA TYR A 8 6.79 -11.50 2.99
C TYR A 8 7.14 -11.55 1.50
N ARG A 9 8.40 -11.27 1.14
CA ARG A 9 8.89 -11.43 -0.22
C ARG A 9 8.74 -12.88 -0.67
N LEU A 10 9.17 -13.84 0.15
CA LEU A 10 8.99 -15.27 -0.13
C LEU A 10 7.52 -15.65 -0.34
N LEU A 11 6.61 -15.10 0.48
CA LEU A 11 5.17 -15.30 0.29
C LEU A 11 4.70 -14.72 -1.05
N CYS A 12 5.07 -13.49 -1.38
CA CYS A 12 4.70 -12.86 -2.65
C CYS A 12 5.25 -13.63 -3.86
N ASP A 13 6.52 -14.05 -3.81
CA ASP A 13 7.15 -14.88 -4.85
C ASP A 13 6.43 -16.23 -5.00
N THR A 14 6.04 -16.85 -3.88
CA THR A 14 5.31 -18.13 -3.89
C THR A 14 3.92 -17.95 -4.51
N LEU A 15 3.21 -16.87 -4.19
CA LEU A 15 1.90 -16.57 -4.75
C LEU A 15 1.98 -16.29 -6.26
N ASP A 16 3.01 -15.56 -6.69
CA ASP A 16 3.29 -15.30 -8.11
C ASP A 16 3.62 -16.58 -8.87
N PHE A 17 4.50 -17.42 -8.31
CA PHE A 17 4.84 -18.73 -8.86
C PHE A 17 3.62 -19.65 -9.02
N LEU A 18 2.70 -19.62 -8.05
CA LEU A 18 1.44 -20.37 -8.10
C LEU A 18 0.40 -19.75 -9.05
N GLY A 19 0.68 -18.58 -9.64
CA GLY A 19 -0.24 -17.88 -10.54
C GLY A 19 -1.48 -17.34 -9.83
N VAL A 20 -1.40 -17.05 -8.53
CA VAL A 20 -2.51 -16.49 -7.76
C VAL A 20 -2.70 -15.02 -8.15
N ASP A 21 -3.89 -14.66 -8.64
CA ASP A 21 -4.24 -13.27 -8.88
C ASP A 21 -4.53 -12.53 -7.56
N VAL A 22 -3.45 -12.15 -6.87
CA VAL A 22 -3.49 -11.38 -5.62
C VAL A 22 -4.12 -10.01 -5.81
N LEU A 23 -3.94 -9.42 -6.98
CA LEU A 23 -4.44 -8.08 -7.28
C LEU A 23 -5.92 -8.10 -7.69
N GLY A 24 -6.46 -9.25 -8.13
CA GLY A 24 -7.80 -9.32 -8.71
C GLY A 24 -7.93 -8.43 -9.95
N GLY A 25 -6.87 -8.33 -10.74
CA GLY A 25 -6.76 -7.40 -11.87
C GLY A 25 -6.69 -5.90 -11.52
N LYS A 26 -6.50 -5.54 -10.24
CA LYS A 26 -6.41 -4.13 -9.80
C LYS A 26 -5.05 -3.53 -10.10
N ASP A 27 -5.07 -2.30 -10.61
CA ASP A 27 -3.88 -1.45 -10.75
C ASP A 27 -3.65 -0.59 -9.49
N LEU A 28 -2.52 0.12 -9.45
CA LEU A 28 -2.17 1.02 -8.34
C LEU A 28 -3.25 2.08 -8.07
N ARG A 29 -3.99 2.54 -9.10
CA ARG A 29 -5.05 3.54 -8.97
C ARG A 29 -6.29 2.95 -8.29
N ALA A 30 -6.67 1.72 -8.66
CA ALA A 30 -7.76 0.99 -8.03
C ALA A 30 -7.45 0.72 -6.55
N ILE A 31 -6.23 0.25 -6.25
CA ILE A 31 -5.76 0.03 -4.88
C ILE A 31 -5.81 1.34 -4.07
N TYR A 32 -5.31 2.45 -4.63
CA TYR A 32 -5.40 3.75 -3.97
C TYR A 32 -6.84 4.20 -3.71
N GLY A 33 -7.76 3.91 -4.64
CA GLY A 33 -9.18 4.14 -4.46
C GLY A 33 -9.74 3.41 -3.25
N GLU A 34 -9.35 2.15 -3.03
CA GLU A 34 -9.75 1.33 -1.87
C GLU A 34 -9.12 1.83 -0.57
N LEU A 35 -7.83 2.17 -0.60
CA LEU A 35 -7.12 2.80 0.53
C LEU A 35 -7.71 4.16 0.92
N LYS A 36 -8.59 4.77 0.12
CA LYS A 36 -9.32 6.00 0.47
C LYS A 36 -10.75 5.75 0.95
N ARG A 37 -11.30 4.55 0.78
CA ARG A 37 -12.71 4.26 1.13
C ARG A 37 -12.96 4.29 2.63
N TRP A 38 -11.95 4.05 3.49
CA TRP A 38 -12.07 4.26 4.94
C TRP A 38 -12.47 5.70 5.28
N LYS A 39 -12.09 6.69 4.46
CA LYS A 39 -12.50 8.10 4.67
C LYS A 39 -13.98 8.32 4.42
N LYS A 40 -14.63 7.50 3.57
CA LYS A 40 -16.07 7.58 3.27
C LYS A 40 -16.94 6.86 4.31
N SER A 41 -16.38 5.97 5.14
CA SER A 41 -17.13 5.34 6.24
C SER A 41 -17.28 6.24 7.47
N ARG A 42 -16.51 7.34 7.57
CA ARG A 42 -16.79 8.47 8.47
C ARG A 42 -18.15 9.06 8.10
N THR A 43 -19.16 8.53 8.76
CA THR A 43 -20.56 8.87 8.59
C THR A 43 -20.75 10.30 9.12
N PRO A 44 -21.51 11.18 8.45
CA PRO A 44 -21.86 12.48 9.01
C PRO A 44 -22.52 12.28 10.38
N ILE A 45 -22.33 13.24 11.28
CA ILE A 45 -22.69 13.22 12.73
C ILE A 45 -24.13 12.72 13.02
N TRP A 46 -25.02 12.75 12.03
CA TRP A 46 -26.42 12.30 12.11
C TRP A 46 -26.69 10.83 11.74
N ARG A 47 -25.66 10.04 11.38
CA ARG A 47 -25.79 8.59 11.13
C ARG A 47 -24.94 7.81 12.11
N GLN A 48 -25.46 6.65 12.55
CA GLN A 48 -24.71 5.69 13.37
C GLN A 48 -23.32 5.45 12.76
N PRO A 49 -22.24 5.42 13.58
CA PRO A 49 -20.90 5.12 13.11
C PRO A 49 -20.93 3.79 12.36
N ARG A 50 -20.71 3.81 11.04
CA ARG A 50 -20.34 2.57 10.35
C ARG A 50 -18.93 2.23 10.81
N GLU A 51 -18.76 1.07 11.41
CA GLU A 51 -17.43 0.55 11.71
C GLU A 51 -16.56 0.67 10.45
N PRO A 52 -15.33 1.19 10.57
CA PRO A 52 -14.44 1.24 9.43
C PRO A 52 -14.28 -0.18 8.90
N ASN A 53 -14.40 -0.35 7.57
CA ASN A 53 -14.17 -1.66 6.95
C ASN A 53 -12.66 -1.92 6.92
N LEU A 54 -12.12 -2.30 8.08
CA LEU A 54 -10.70 -2.54 8.31
C LEU A 54 -10.20 -3.72 7.48
N SER A 55 -11.07 -4.70 7.20
CA SER A 55 -10.73 -5.86 6.35
C SER A 55 -10.38 -5.43 4.93
N GLU A 56 -11.21 -4.59 4.30
CA GLU A 56 -10.93 -4.05 2.96
C GLU A 56 -9.66 -3.21 2.93
N SER A 57 -9.46 -2.37 3.95
CA SER A 57 -8.27 -1.49 4.02
C SER A 57 -6.99 -2.31 4.17
N ARG A 58 -6.99 -3.33 5.03
CA ARG A 58 -5.87 -4.26 5.21
C ARG A 58 -5.58 -5.07 3.94
N ASN A 59 -6.63 -5.53 3.26
CA ASN A 59 -6.48 -6.21 1.97
C ASN A 59 -5.86 -5.28 0.92
N ALA A 60 -6.33 -4.03 0.82
CA ALA A 60 -5.76 -3.05 -0.09
C ALA A 60 -4.28 -2.75 0.23
N ALA A 61 -3.90 -2.69 1.51
CA ALA A 61 -2.51 -2.55 1.91
C ALA A 61 -1.67 -3.79 1.54
N PHE A 62 -2.23 -5.01 1.69
CA PHE A 62 -1.58 -6.24 1.23
C PHE A 62 -1.35 -6.22 -0.29
N CYS A 63 -2.38 -5.91 -1.07
CA CYS A 63 -2.27 -5.78 -2.53
C CYS A 63 -1.23 -4.71 -2.91
N LEU A 64 -1.12 -3.62 -2.15
CA LEU A 64 -0.11 -2.60 -2.38
C LEU A 64 1.32 -3.12 -2.17
N VAL A 65 1.56 -3.85 -1.08
CA VAL A 65 2.87 -4.47 -0.80
C VAL A 65 3.21 -5.47 -1.91
N TYR A 66 2.28 -6.36 -2.26
CA TYR A 66 2.45 -7.32 -3.35
C TYR A 66 2.82 -6.60 -4.66
N LEU A 67 2.06 -5.56 -5.02
CA LEU A 67 2.30 -4.79 -6.23
C LEU A 67 3.69 -4.13 -6.21
N PHE A 68 4.14 -3.58 -5.08
CA PHE A 68 5.49 -3.00 -4.99
C PHE A 68 6.60 -4.04 -5.14
N LEU A 69 6.45 -5.23 -4.53
CA LEU A 69 7.48 -6.26 -4.59
C LEU A 69 7.53 -6.97 -5.97
N ILE A 70 6.37 -7.36 -6.50
CA ILE A 70 6.27 -8.25 -7.67
C ILE A 70 5.83 -7.51 -8.93
N GLY A 71 5.10 -6.40 -8.80
CA GLY A 71 4.47 -5.71 -9.91
C GLY A 71 5.44 -5.22 -10.98
N ASP A 72 5.03 -5.34 -12.24
CA ASP A 72 5.78 -4.81 -13.36
C ASP A 72 5.53 -3.30 -13.54
N PHE A 73 6.48 -2.50 -13.07
CA PHE A 73 6.53 -1.06 -13.28
C PHE A 73 7.51 -0.63 -14.37
N ASN A 74 8.11 -1.57 -15.12
CA ASN A 74 9.22 -1.30 -16.03
C ASN A 74 8.80 -0.69 -17.38
N ALA A 75 7.51 -0.38 -17.56
CA ALA A 75 7.06 0.32 -18.75
C ALA A 75 7.69 1.73 -18.82
N PRO A 76 8.52 2.03 -19.84
CA PRO A 76 9.36 3.23 -19.89
C PRO A 76 8.56 4.54 -19.92
N GLU A 77 7.31 4.50 -20.36
CA GLU A 77 6.39 5.65 -20.41
C GLU A 77 5.94 6.13 -19.00
N TYR A 78 6.22 5.31 -17.98
CA TYR A 78 5.59 5.42 -16.66
C TYR A 78 6.57 5.61 -15.50
N ALA A 79 7.86 5.30 -15.65
CA ALA A 79 8.81 5.21 -14.54
C ALA A 79 8.82 6.44 -13.60
N GLY A 80 8.84 7.67 -14.13
CA GLY A 80 8.83 8.90 -13.31
C GLY A 80 7.46 9.28 -12.72
N ARG A 81 6.37 9.08 -13.47
CA ARG A 81 5.00 9.41 -13.02
C ARG A 81 4.46 8.39 -12.02
N VAL A 82 4.83 7.13 -12.20
CA VAL A 82 4.41 6.03 -11.33
C VAL A 82 5.15 6.06 -10.00
N SER A 83 6.45 6.35 -9.97
CA SER A 83 7.19 6.48 -8.69
C SER A 83 6.59 7.55 -7.77
N ASN A 84 6.29 8.74 -8.32
CA ASN A 84 5.66 9.82 -7.53
C ASN A 84 4.25 9.45 -7.05
N PHE A 85 3.47 8.75 -7.87
CA PHE A 85 2.15 8.30 -7.46
C PHE A 85 2.25 7.18 -6.41
N ALA A 86 3.13 6.21 -6.60
CA ALA A 86 3.43 5.15 -5.63
C ALA A 86 3.84 5.73 -4.27
N PHE A 87 4.67 6.78 -4.27
CA PHE A 87 5.00 7.53 -3.05
C PHE A 87 3.75 8.12 -2.38
N GLN A 88 2.87 8.79 -3.14
CA GLN A 88 1.62 9.32 -2.57
C GLN A 88 0.72 8.23 -1.99
N VAL A 89 0.66 7.06 -2.64
CA VAL A 89 -0.10 5.90 -2.13
C VAL A 89 0.54 5.36 -0.84
N ALA A 90 1.86 5.17 -0.81
CA ALA A 90 2.58 4.71 0.38
C ALA A 90 2.41 5.69 1.55
N ARG A 91 2.60 7.00 1.30
CA ARG A 91 2.41 8.07 2.29
C ARG A 91 0.98 8.08 2.86
N GLN A 92 -0.03 7.75 2.05
CA GLN A 92 -1.40 7.62 2.53
C GLN A 92 -1.54 6.50 3.57
N VAL A 93 -0.80 5.40 3.46
CA VAL A 93 -0.81 4.35 4.49
C VAL A 93 -0.19 4.89 5.79
N GLN A 94 0.91 5.64 5.68
CA GLN A 94 1.69 6.08 6.85
C GLN A 94 0.96 7.10 7.73
N ILE A 95 0.23 8.03 7.11
CA ILE A 95 -0.47 9.11 7.84
C ILE A 95 -1.75 8.62 8.53
N ASN A 96 -2.24 7.42 8.21
CA ASN A 96 -3.49 6.90 8.75
C ASN A 96 -3.26 5.75 9.73
N ASP A 97 -2.53 6.06 10.81
CA ASP A 97 -2.24 5.17 11.95
C ASP A 97 -3.49 4.56 12.61
N SER A 98 -4.62 5.28 12.59
CA SER A 98 -5.92 4.79 13.09
C SER A 98 -6.53 3.65 12.25
N VAL A 99 -6.05 3.46 11.02
CA VAL A 99 -6.53 2.44 10.07
C VAL A 99 -5.49 1.34 9.88
N PHE A 100 -4.22 1.72 9.81
CA PHE A 100 -3.10 0.83 9.54
C PHE A 100 -2.20 0.70 10.76
N ASP A 101 -2.03 -0.53 11.23
CA ASP A 101 -1.12 -0.81 12.33
C ASP A 101 0.34 -0.61 11.92
N TYR A 102 1.21 -0.49 12.92
CA TYR A 102 2.65 -0.32 12.71
C TYR A 102 3.27 -1.39 11.77
N PRO A 103 2.95 -2.68 11.91
CA PRO A 103 3.45 -3.69 10.96
C PRO A 103 3.05 -3.40 9.50
N THR A 104 1.81 -3.00 9.25
CA THR A 104 1.33 -2.71 7.89
C THR A 104 2.02 -1.50 7.30
N THR A 105 2.13 -0.41 8.06
CA THR A 105 2.83 0.81 7.63
C THR A 105 4.31 0.53 7.33
N MET A 106 4.99 -0.24 8.18
CA MET A 106 6.39 -0.65 7.96
C MET A 106 6.56 -1.47 6.67
N MET A 107 5.70 -2.44 6.44
CA MET A 107 5.77 -3.29 5.24
C MET A 107 5.56 -2.51 3.95
N VAL A 108 4.57 -1.61 3.91
CA VAL A 108 4.31 -0.74 2.75
C VAL A 108 5.50 0.16 2.47
N LYS A 109 6.08 0.76 3.52
CA LYS A 109 7.28 1.59 3.39
C LYS A 109 8.44 0.78 2.82
N GLN A 110 8.75 -0.37 3.42
CA GLN A 110 9.91 -1.15 3.01
C GLN A 110 9.77 -1.61 1.55
N ALA A 111 8.61 -2.14 1.16
CA ALA A 111 8.35 -2.56 -0.21
C ALA A 111 8.50 -1.39 -1.20
N PHE A 112 8.06 -0.18 -0.83
CA PHE A 112 8.27 1.01 -1.65
C PHE A 112 9.77 1.37 -1.77
N LEU A 113 10.52 1.35 -0.67
CA LEU A 113 11.96 1.66 -0.66
C LEU A 113 12.80 0.64 -1.43
N GLU A 114 12.36 -0.62 -1.48
CA GLU A 114 13.02 -1.66 -2.26
C GLU A 114 12.74 -1.52 -3.76
N ARG A 115 11.51 -1.13 -4.10
CA ARG A 115 11.11 -1.07 -5.51
C ARG A 115 11.55 0.19 -6.23
N PHE A 116 11.51 1.32 -5.54
CA PHE A 116 11.77 2.63 -6.13
C PHE A 116 13.05 3.21 -5.55
N ASP A 117 13.65 4.18 -6.26
CA ASP A 117 14.73 5.00 -5.72
C ASP A 117 14.16 6.37 -5.28
N PRO A 118 13.58 6.48 -4.07
CA PRO A 118 12.99 7.72 -3.61
C PRO A 118 14.06 8.73 -3.22
N THR A 119 13.71 10.00 -3.42
CA THR A 119 14.52 11.13 -2.95
C THR A 119 14.66 11.13 -1.43
N PHE A 120 15.68 11.83 -0.92
CA PHE A 120 15.87 12.02 0.52
C PHE A 120 14.60 12.57 1.21
N SER A 121 13.93 13.54 0.60
CA SER A 121 12.68 14.11 1.12
C SER A 121 11.58 13.07 1.22
N GLN A 122 11.41 12.22 0.20
CA GLN A 122 10.39 11.17 0.21
C GLN A 122 10.69 10.10 1.27
N ARG A 123 11.96 9.73 1.46
CA ARG A 123 12.36 8.81 2.54
C ARG A 123 12.03 9.40 3.91
N TYR A 124 12.40 10.65 4.13
CA TYR A 124 12.16 11.36 5.39
C TYR A 124 10.66 11.51 5.71
N ASP A 125 9.84 11.84 4.71
CA ASP A 125 8.38 11.94 4.88
C ASP A 125 7.75 10.59 5.28
N LEU A 126 8.25 9.47 4.73
CA LEU A 126 7.78 8.13 5.09
C LEU A 126 8.26 7.68 6.48
N ASP A 127 9.36 8.24 6.98
CA ASP A 127 9.86 7.98 8.34
C ASP A 127 9.04 8.73 9.40
N LEU A 128 8.64 9.96 9.11
CA LEU A 128 7.94 10.82 10.06
C LEU A 128 6.42 10.62 10.09
N GLY A 129 5.81 10.18 8.99
CA GLY A 129 4.35 10.01 8.92
C GLY A 129 3.56 11.33 9.10
N VAL A 130 4.18 12.49 8.84
CA VAL A 130 3.60 13.84 8.95
C VAL A 130 3.08 14.31 7.60
#